data_AF-A0A6M0CF69-F1
#
_entry.id   AF-A0A6M0CF69-F1
#
_cell.length_a   1.000
_cell.length_b   1.000
_cell.length_c   1.000
_cell.angle_alpha   90.00
_cell.angle_beta   90.00
_cell.angle_gamma   90.00
#
_symmetry.space_group_name_H-M   'P 1'
#
loop_
_entity.id
_entity.type
_entity.pdbx_description
1 polymer ?
#
loop_
_entity_poly.entity_id
_entity_poly.type
_entity_poly.pdbx_seq_one_letter_code
_entity_poly.pdbx_strand_id
1 'polypeptide(L)'
;MATKFSGPKPTKIEWADFVWNPVTGCDKISPGCANCYALATTQRYKQAFPNGFEVTLHPDRLHLPKWRKPKRVFVNSMSDLFHEKIPLDFIQQVFDLIEKAPSHAFQILTKRPERMLELSPQLTWHP
;
A
#
# COMPACT_ATOMS: atom_id res chain seq x y z
N MET A 1 19.06 -9.29 -11.89
CA MET A 1 17.74 -9.56 -12.50
C MET A 1 16.67 -9.22 -11.47
N ALA A 2 15.84 -8.20 -11.71
CA ALA A 2 14.75 -7.88 -10.81
C ALA A 2 13.72 -9.02 -10.87
N THR A 3 13.47 -9.67 -9.73
CA THR A 3 12.44 -10.71 -9.61
C THR A 3 11.10 -10.08 -9.96
N LYS A 4 10.46 -10.52 -11.05
CA LYS A 4 9.12 -10.02 -11.42
C LYS A 4 8.17 -10.21 -10.23
N PHE A 5 7.51 -9.14 -9.80
CA PHE A 5 6.51 -9.22 -8.74
C PHE A 5 5.42 -10.23 -9.12
N SER A 6 5.19 -11.22 -8.26
CA SER A 6 4.24 -12.31 -8.52
C SER A 6 2.82 -11.98 -8.04
N GLY A 7 2.47 -10.70 -7.90
CA GLY A 7 1.22 -10.24 -7.31
C GLY A 7 1.18 -10.19 -5.77
N PRO A 8 0.08 -9.66 -5.19
CA PRO A 8 -0.20 -9.63 -3.76
C PRO A 8 -0.10 -11.00 -3.10
N LYS A 9 0.39 -11.05 -1.87
CA LYS A 9 0.60 -12.30 -1.12
C LYS A 9 -0.51 -12.50 -0.08
N PRO A 10 -0.93 -13.76 0.19
CA PRO A 10 -1.80 -14.05 1.32
C PRO A 10 -1.17 -13.57 2.63
N THR A 11 -1.99 -13.13 3.58
CA THR A 11 -1.51 -12.59 4.85
C THR A 11 -2.03 -13.36 6.06
N LYS A 12 -1.35 -13.22 7.20
CA LYS A 12 -1.81 -13.70 8.51
C LYS A 12 -2.60 -12.65 9.30
N ILE A 13 -2.79 -11.46 8.72
CA ILE A 13 -3.63 -10.41 9.30
C ILE A 13 -5.08 -10.91 9.27
N GLU A 14 -5.69 -11.11 10.43
CA GLU A 14 -6.98 -11.80 10.61
C GLU A 14 -8.16 -11.20 9.80
N TRP A 15 -8.12 -9.89 9.55
CA TRP A 15 -9.16 -9.14 8.86
C TRP A 15 -8.88 -8.94 7.35
N ALA A 16 -7.76 -9.44 6.82
CA ALA A 16 -7.40 -9.33 5.41
C ALA A 16 -7.00 -10.69 4.82
N ASP A 17 -7.36 -10.93 3.57
CA ASP A 17 -6.97 -12.16 2.86
C ASP A 17 -5.62 -11.97 2.16
N PHE A 18 -5.35 -10.76 1.65
CA PHE A 18 -4.13 -10.40 0.93
C PHE A 18 -3.60 -9.04 1.38
N VAL A 19 -2.29 -8.85 1.22
CA VAL A 19 -1.64 -7.54 1.31
C VAL A 19 -1.10 -7.15 -0.06
N TRP A 20 -1.39 -5.92 -0.48
CA TRP A 20 -0.87 -5.31 -1.69
C TRP A 20 -0.07 -4.05 -1.33
N ASN A 21 1.24 -4.06 -1.61
CA ASN A 21 2.18 -2.98 -1.26
C ASN A 21 2.80 -2.34 -2.51
N PRO A 22 2.05 -1.51 -3.26
CA PRO A 22 2.60 -0.69 -4.34
C PRO A 22 3.62 0.36 -3.84
N VAL A 23 3.61 0.68 -2.53
CA VAL A 23 4.62 1.54 -1.89
C VAL A 23 5.18 0.85 -0.64
N THR A 24 6.47 1.08 -0.35
CA THR A 24 7.10 0.72 0.92
C THR A 24 7.83 1.92 1.51
N GLY A 25 7.99 1.95 2.83
CA GLY A 25 8.66 3.05 3.52
C GLY A 25 7.71 4.17 3.91
N CYS A 26 8.07 4.90 4.97
CA CYS A 26 7.25 5.98 5.55
C CYS A 26 8.09 6.81 6.54
N ASP A 27 7.68 8.05 6.78
CA ASP A 27 8.23 8.91 7.83
C ASP A 27 7.40 8.82 9.13
N LYS A 28 8.06 8.88 10.30
CA LYS A 28 7.38 8.90 11.60
C LYS A 28 6.78 10.29 11.85
N ILE A 29 5.45 10.38 11.95
CA ILE A 29 4.74 11.66 12.14
C ILE A 29 3.94 11.76 13.44
N SER A 30 3.81 10.67 14.21
CA SER A 30 3.07 10.68 15.48
C SER A 30 3.60 9.65 16.47
N PRO A 31 3.22 9.74 17.77
CA PRO A 31 3.56 8.72 18.78
C PRO A 31 3.11 7.31 18.38
N GLY A 32 2.05 7.18 17.58
CA GLY A 32 1.59 5.91 17.02
C GLY A 32 2.59 5.20 16.11
N CYS A 33 3.69 5.87 15.73
CA CYS A 33 4.78 5.29 14.95
C CYS A 33 5.94 4.75 15.81
N ALA A 34 5.88 4.87 17.14
CA ALA A 34 6.96 4.45 18.05
C ALA A 34 7.33 2.97 17.86
N ASN A 35 6.33 2.09 17.74
CA ASN A 35 6.49 0.64 17.61
C ASN A 35 6.12 0.15 16.19
N CYS A 36 6.55 0.87 15.16
CA CYS A 36 6.23 0.54 13.78
C CYS A 36 6.87 -0.79 13.35
N TYR A 37 6.06 -1.83 13.16
CA TYR A 37 6.53 -3.14 12.68
C TYR A 37 7.15 -3.07 11.27
N ALA A 38 6.65 -2.18 10.40
CA ALA A 38 7.15 -2.05 9.04
C ALA A 38 8.60 -1.58 9.04
N LEU A 39 8.95 -0.58 9.87
CA LEU A 39 10.33 -0.13 10.07
C LEU A 39 11.21 -1.28 10.55
N ALA A 40 10.82 -1.97 11.62
CA ALA A 40 11.58 -3.11 12.16
C ALA A 40 11.80 -4.22 11.11
N THR A 41 10.79 -4.48 10.27
CA THR A 41 10.85 -5.46 9.18
C THR A 41 11.89 -5.06 8.13
N THR A 42 11.93 -3.78 7.73
CA THR A 42 12.95 -3.30 6.76
C THR A 42 14.38 -3.41 7.31
N GLN A 43 14.56 -3.18 8.61
CA GLN A 43 15.86 -3.33 9.27
C GLN A 43 16.30 -4.79 9.35
N ARG A 44 15.36 -5.72 9.52
CA ARG A 44 15.61 -7.18 9.57
C ARG A 44 15.93 -7.76 8.20
N TYR A 45 15.21 -7.36 7.15
CA TYR A 45 15.30 -7.94 5.80
C TYR A 45 15.93 -6.98 4.80
N LYS A 46 17.14 -6.50 5.09
CA LYS A 46 17.81 -5.45 4.30
C LYS A 46 17.93 -5.76 2.81
N GLN A 47 18.12 -7.02 2.42
CA GLN A 47 18.20 -7.41 1.01
C GLN A 47 16.86 -7.23 0.27
N ALA A 48 15.73 -7.39 0.97
CA ALA A 48 14.40 -7.17 0.40
C ALA A 48 14.00 -5.69 0.39
N PHE A 49 14.65 -4.87 1.23
CA PHE A 49 14.42 -3.44 1.37
C PHE A 49 15.75 -2.68 1.20
N PRO A 50 16.32 -2.63 -0.02
CA PRO A 50 17.62 -2.02 -0.25
C PRO A 50 17.66 -0.52 0.09
N ASN A 51 16.51 0.16 0.04
CA ASN A 51 16.34 1.55 0.44
C ASN A 51 15.95 1.72 1.93
N GLY A 52 15.99 0.64 2.72
CA GLY A 52 15.52 0.66 4.11
C GLY A 52 14.04 1.04 4.21
N PHE A 53 13.74 2.01 5.08
CA PHE A 53 12.38 2.51 5.30
C PHE A 53 12.07 3.82 4.55
N GLU A 54 12.93 4.22 3.61
CA GLU A 54 12.67 5.35 2.71
C GLU A 54 11.49 5.05 1.78
N VAL A 55 10.68 6.08 1.52
CA VAL A 55 9.53 5.98 0.60
C VAL A 55 10.03 5.51 -0.77
N THR A 56 9.58 4.33 -1.17
CA THR A 56 9.95 3.68 -2.42
C THR A 56 8.67 3.25 -3.14
N LEU A 57 8.46 3.81 -4.33
CA LEU A 57 7.39 3.38 -5.24
C LEU A 57 7.80 2.07 -5.93
N HIS A 58 6.83 1.19 -6.14
CA HIS A 58 7.02 -0.06 -6.88
C HIS A 58 6.03 -0.12 -8.05
N PRO A 59 6.30 0.58 -9.17
CA PRO A 59 5.43 0.57 -10.35
C PRO A 59 5.20 -0.83 -10.92
N ASP A 60 6.18 -1.72 -10.76
CA ASP A 60 6.09 -3.14 -11.13
C ASP A 60 4.99 -3.89 -10.35
N ARG A 61 4.49 -3.31 -9.25
CA ARG A 61 3.41 -3.86 -8.41
C ARG A 61 2.05 -3.24 -8.69
N LEU A 62 1.93 -2.33 -9.67
CA LEU A 62 0.65 -1.76 -10.11
C LEU A 62 -0.13 -2.74 -11.00
N HIS A 63 -0.44 -3.90 -10.44
CA HIS A 63 -1.33 -4.87 -11.04
C HIS A 63 -1.97 -5.75 -9.96
N LEU A 64 -3.17 -6.23 -10.24
CA LEU A 64 -3.90 -7.14 -9.37
C LEU A 64 -4.12 -8.48 -10.08
N PRO A 65 -3.99 -9.61 -9.37
CA PRO A 65 -4.33 -10.91 -9.90
C PRO A 65 -5.86 -11.01 -10.05
N LYS A 66 -6.31 -11.82 -11.02
CA LYS A 66 -7.73 -12.11 -11.20
C LYS A 66 -8.18 -13.13 -10.15
N TRP A 67 -8.81 -12.68 -9.07
CA TRP A 67 -9.45 -13.56 -8.10
C TRP A 67 -10.89 -13.89 -8.49
N ARG A 68 -11.29 -15.17 -8.39
CA ARG A 68 -12.67 -15.60 -8.69
C ARG A 68 -13.66 -15.32 -7.57
N LYS A 69 -13.19 -15.29 -6.32
CA LYS A 69 -14.03 -15.07 -5.12
C LYS A 69 -13.71 -13.70 -4.54
N PRO A 70 -14.68 -12.99 -3.93
CA PRO A 70 -14.42 -11.76 -3.21
C PRO A 70 -13.27 -11.89 -2.21
N LYS A 71 -12.44 -10.86 -2.14
CA LYS A 71 -11.28 -10.78 -1.24
C LYS A 71 -11.27 -9.48 -0.47
N ARG A 72 -10.78 -9.55 0.76
CA ARG A 72 -10.38 -8.39 1.57
C ARG A 72 -8.90 -8.13 1.35
N VAL A 73 -8.56 -6.99 0.76
CA VAL A 73 -7.18 -6.63 0.40
C VAL A 73 -6.76 -5.44 1.24
N PHE A 74 -5.71 -5.60 2.03
CA PHE A 74 -5.09 -4.49 2.75
C PHE A 74 -4.04 -3.82 1.87
N VAL A 75 -4.23 -2.53 1.58
CA VAL A 75 -3.32 -1.74 0.77
C VAL A 75 -2.29 -1.06 1.67
N ASN A 76 -1.01 -1.17 1.29
CA ASN A 76 0.11 -0.51 1.96
C ASN A 76 0.26 -0.87 3.45
N SER A 77 0.48 -2.15 3.75
CA SER A 77 0.89 -2.57 5.09
C SER A 77 2.30 -2.10 5.46
N MET A 78 3.14 -1.81 4.46
CA MET A 78 4.55 -1.44 4.62
C MET A 78 4.84 0.04 4.38
N SER A 79 3.80 0.87 4.27
CA SER A 79 3.89 2.32 3.98
C SER A 79 2.59 3.03 4.38
N ASP A 80 2.44 4.29 4.00
CA ASP A 80 1.19 5.05 4.04
C ASP A 80 0.93 5.57 2.63
N LEU A 81 -0.22 5.26 2.02
CA LEU A 81 -0.52 5.63 0.62
C LEU A 81 -0.57 7.15 0.42
N PHE A 82 -0.92 7.91 1.46
CA PHE A 82 -1.05 9.35 1.42
C PHE A 82 0.20 10.07 1.93
N HIS A 83 1.38 9.46 1.79
CA HIS A 83 2.64 10.14 2.09
C HIS A 83 2.90 11.30 1.12
N GLU A 84 3.46 12.41 1.62
CA GLU A 84 3.76 13.60 0.79
C GLU A 84 4.73 13.36 -0.38
N LYS A 85 5.58 12.34 -0.27
CA LYS A 85 6.56 11.93 -1.29
C LYS A 85 5.93 11.03 -2.38
N ILE A 86 4.68 10.61 -2.21
CA ILE A 86 3.96 9.81 -3.21
C ILE A 86 3.21 10.77 -4.14
N PRO A 87 3.52 10.75 -5.46
CA PRO A 87 2.84 11.56 -6.45
C PRO A 87 1.34 11.21 -6.59
N LEU A 88 0.51 12.21 -6.90
CA LEU A 88 -0.93 12.03 -7.08
C LEU A 88 -1.27 11.03 -8.20
N ASP A 89 -0.56 11.09 -9.33
CA ASP A 89 -0.76 10.19 -10.47
C ASP A 89 -0.48 8.72 -10.10
N PHE A 90 0.43 8.47 -9.15
CA PHE A 90 0.66 7.13 -8.62
C PHE A 90 -0.50 6.68 -7.73
N ILE A 91 -1.06 7.58 -6.89
CA ILE A 91 -2.23 7.29 -6.06
C ILE A 91 -3.45 7.01 -6.95
N GLN A 92 -3.66 7.81 -8.01
CA GLN A 92 -4.72 7.59 -8.99
C GLN A 92 -4.61 6.22 -9.66
N GLN A 93 -3.41 5.79 -10.08
CA GLN A 93 -3.22 4.44 -10.62
C GLN A 93 -3.60 3.32 -9.64
N VAL A 94 -3.39 3.52 -8.34
CA VAL A 94 -3.83 2.58 -7.30
C VAL A 94 -5.36 2.55 -7.23
N PHE A 95 -6.02 3.71 -7.22
CA PHE A 95 -7.47 3.82 -7.20
C PHE A 95 -8.13 3.28 -8.48
N ASP A 96 -7.56 3.50 -9.66
CA ASP A 96 -8.02 2.93 -10.93
C ASP A 96 -8.04 1.40 -10.91
N LEU A 97 -7.05 0.77 -10.25
CA LEU A 97 -6.99 -0.68 -10.11
C LEU A 97 -8.03 -1.20 -9.11
N ILE A 98 -8.28 -0.45 -8.03
CA ILE A 98 -9.37 -0.71 -7.09
C ILE A 98 -10.71 -0.64 -7.83
N GLU A 99 -10.91 0.40 -8.64
CA GLU A 99 -12.13 0.62 -9.40
C GLU A 99 -12.44 -0.53 -10.38
N LYS A 100 -11.40 -1.05 -11.02
CA LYS A 100 -11.49 -2.19 -11.95
C LYS A 100 -11.73 -3.54 -11.26
N ALA A 101 -11.73 -3.59 -9.93
CA ALA A 101 -11.90 -4.80 -9.13
C ALA A 101 -13.05 -4.69 -8.10
N PRO A 102 -14.29 -4.34 -8.53
CA PRO A 102 -15.38 -3.98 -7.63
C PRO A 102 -15.92 -5.16 -6.78
N SER A 103 -15.57 -6.39 -7.12
CA SER A 103 -15.94 -7.58 -6.34
C SER A 103 -15.04 -7.79 -5.11
N HIS A 104 -14.09 -6.90 -4.84
CA HIS A 104 -13.13 -7.00 -3.74
C HIS A 104 -13.21 -5.77 -2.84
N ALA A 105 -13.03 -6.00 -1.54
CA ALA A 105 -12.99 -4.93 -0.55
C ALA A 105 -11.53 -4.51 -0.33
N PHE A 106 -11.20 -3.27 -0.66
CA PHE A 106 -9.88 -2.69 -0.43
C PHE A 106 -9.91 -1.82 0.83
N GLN A 107 -8.96 -2.07 1.72
CA GLN A 107 -8.82 -1.34 2.96
C GLN A 107 -7.54 -0.50 2.89
N ILE A 108 -7.67 0.81 3.06
CA ILE A 108 -6.56 1.77 3.12
C ILE A 108 -6.59 2.41 4.49
N LEU A 109 -5.45 2.42 5.18
CA LEU A 109 -5.28 3.07 6.48
C LEU A 109 -4.24 4.18 6.33
N THR A 110 -4.47 5.33 6.95
CA THR A 110 -3.54 6.46 6.89
C THR A 110 -3.45 7.18 8.23
N LYS A 111 -2.25 7.70 8.53
CA LYS A 111 -2.03 8.68 9.60
C LYS A 111 -1.95 10.12 9.06
N ARG A 112 -2.22 10.31 7.77
CA ARG A 112 -2.15 11.60 7.05
C ARG A 112 -3.53 12.00 6.53
N PRO A 113 -4.54 12.13 7.41
CA PRO A 113 -5.92 12.40 7.01
C PRO A 113 -6.07 13.73 6.25
N GLU A 114 -5.23 14.72 6.52
CA GLU A 114 -5.25 16.02 5.85
C GLU A 114 -4.90 15.88 4.38
N ARG A 115 -3.84 15.13 4.05
CA ARG A 115 -3.44 14.86 2.67
C ARG A 115 -4.46 13.96 1.95
N MET A 116 -5.02 12.98 2.65
CA MET A 116 -6.12 12.19 2.10
C MET A 116 -7.32 13.09 1.74
N LEU A 117 -7.69 14.02 2.63
CA LEU A 117 -8.81 14.93 2.39
C LEU A 117 -8.51 15.89 1.21
N GLU A 118 -7.30 16.44 1.13
CA GLU A 118 -6.84 17.29 0.03
C GLU A 118 -6.95 16.58 -1.32
N LEU A 119 -6.54 15.32 -1.39
CA LEU A 119 -6.54 14.54 -2.62
C LEU A 119 -7.89 13.90 -2.92
N SER A 120 -8.78 13.77 -1.93
CA SER A 120 -10.07 13.07 -2.05
C SER A 120 -10.91 13.49 -3.26
N PRO A 121 -11.04 14.79 -3.62
CA PRO A 121 -11.79 15.20 -4.82
C PRO A 121 -11.20 14.72 -6.16
N GLN A 122 -9.95 14.23 -6.15
CA GLN A 122 -9.20 13.77 -7.32
C GLN A 122 -9.10 12.24 -7.39
N LEU A 123 -9.84 11.53 -6.53
CA LEU A 123 -9.81 10.07 -6.39
C LEU A 123 -11.22 9.48 -6.55
N THR A 124 -11.31 8.33 -7.22
CA THR A 124 -12.59 7.61 -7.39
C THR A 124 -12.88 6.74 -6.17
N TRP A 125 -13.70 7.23 -5.25
CA TRP A 125 -14.20 6.42 -4.14
C TRP A 125 -15.34 5.52 -4.60
N HIS A 126 -15.18 4.21 -4.41
CA HIS A 126 -16.30 3.28 -4.59
C HIS A 126 -17.28 3.40 -3.43
N PRO A 127 -18.60 3.44 -3.70
CA PRO A 127 -19.64 3.51 -2.67
C PRO A 127 -19.74 2.24 -1.82
#